data_AF-A0A9K3JQS7-F1
#
_entry.id   AF-A0A9K3JQS7-F1
#
_cell.length_a   1.000
_cell.length_b   1.000
_cell.length_c   1.000
_cell.angle_alpha   90.00
_cell.angle_beta   90.00
_cell.angle_gamma   90.00
#
_symmetry.space_group_name_H-M   'P 1'
#
loop_
_entity.id
_entity.type
_entity.pdbx_description
1 polymer ?
#
loop_
_entity_poly.entity_id
_entity_poly.type
_entity_poly.pdbx_seq_one_letter_code
_entity_poly.pdbx_strand_id
1 'polypeptide(L)'
;MGAKLFGPEVNSQITLSMPRGLVFTKIALWATVLTPMTKYALEFAPFAIQLEHRFLYSMKSHTKMIIRGTIGSVLLLLILVLALSVPYFQYVLGLTGSLVTVAIILILPSVFYIKIFWEKISRPILALNVFLIAIGFLLGVSGTISSLKLLVESFERIHTAS
;
A
#
# COMPACT_ATOMS: atom_id res chain seq x y z
N MET A 1 5.47 13.59 -19.57
CA MET A 1 4.71 14.78 -20.05
C MET A 1 4.35 15.73 -18.90
N GLY A 2 3.72 15.27 -17.80
CA GLY A 2 3.43 16.13 -16.62
C GLY A 2 4.66 16.70 -15.91
N ALA A 3 5.71 15.90 -15.67
CA ALA A 3 6.95 16.37 -15.04
C ALA A 3 7.71 17.47 -15.83
N LYS A 4 7.47 17.55 -17.15
CA LYS A 4 8.06 18.59 -18.02
C LYS A 4 7.25 19.89 -18.01
N LEU A 5 6.00 19.84 -17.57
CA LEU A 5 5.01 20.93 -17.63
C LEU A 5 4.93 21.76 -16.33
N PHE A 6 5.33 21.17 -15.20
CA PHE A 6 5.21 21.79 -13.87
C PHE A 6 6.56 22.10 -13.17
N GLY A 7 7.70 21.81 -13.82
CA GLY A 7 9.03 22.09 -13.28
C GLY A 7 9.48 21.19 -12.11
N PRO A 8 10.67 21.43 -11.53
CA PRO A 8 11.20 20.64 -10.39
C PRO A 8 10.47 20.88 -9.05
N GLU A 9 9.56 21.85 -8.94
CA GLU A 9 8.75 22.12 -7.73
C GLU A 9 7.35 21.47 -7.76
N VAL A 10 7.25 20.24 -8.27
CA VAL A 10 5.98 19.51 -8.31
C VAL A 10 5.66 18.92 -6.94
N ASN A 11 4.54 19.35 -6.36
CA ASN A 11 3.96 18.72 -5.18
C ASN A 11 3.61 17.25 -5.47
N SER A 12 3.66 16.41 -4.44
CA SER A 12 3.47 14.95 -4.54
C SER A 12 2.17 14.48 -5.18
N GLN A 13 1.20 15.39 -5.31
CA GLN A 13 -0.10 15.15 -5.91
C GLN A 13 -0.27 16.08 -7.12
N ILE A 14 -0.36 15.50 -8.32
CA ILE A 14 -0.45 16.23 -9.60
C ILE A 14 -1.64 17.21 -9.61
N THR A 15 -2.73 16.89 -8.90
CA THR A 15 -3.92 17.76 -8.81
C THR A 15 -3.68 19.04 -8.00
N LEU A 16 -2.70 19.06 -7.08
CA LEU A 16 -2.37 20.24 -6.29
C LEU A 16 -1.55 21.28 -7.08
N SER A 17 -0.89 20.85 -8.16
CA SER A 17 -0.12 21.71 -9.06
C SER A 17 -0.96 22.33 -10.19
N MET A 18 -2.25 22.01 -10.29
CA MET A 18 -3.14 22.55 -11.35
C MET A 18 -3.64 23.97 -11.04
N PRO A 19 -3.88 24.84 -12.05
CA PRO A 19 -4.43 26.18 -11.86
C PRO A 19 -5.81 26.14 -11.19
N ARG A 20 -5.97 26.81 -10.05
CA ARG A 20 -7.16 26.71 -9.17
C ARG A 20 -8.45 27.36 -9.73
N GLY A 21 -8.40 27.97 -10.92
CA GLY A 21 -9.51 28.74 -11.50
C GLY A 21 -10.37 28.01 -12.53
N LEU A 22 -10.02 26.77 -12.92
CA LEU A 22 -10.71 26.05 -14.00
C LEU A 22 -11.70 25.01 -13.44
N VAL A 23 -12.92 24.96 -14.00
CA VAL A 23 -13.95 23.96 -13.66
C VAL A 23 -13.41 22.53 -13.81
N PHE A 24 -12.52 22.31 -14.79
CA PHE A 24 -11.84 21.03 -15.02
C PHE A 24 -10.99 20.58 -13.82
N THR A 25 -10.33 21.49 -13.09
CA THR A 25 -9.57 21.16 -11.88
C THR A 25 -10.49 20.70 -10.76
N LYS A 26 -11.69 21.28 -10.64
CA LYS A 26 -12.69 20.87 -9.66
C LYS A 26 -13.25 19.48 -9.98
N ILE A 27 -13.53 19.19 -11.25
CA ILE A 27 -13.94 17.85 -11.70
C ILE A 27 -12.83 16.82 -11.44
N ALA A 28 -11.57 17.17 -11.74
CA ALA A 28 -10.43 16.30 -11.49
C ALA A 28 -10.23 16.00 -9.99
N LEU A 29 -10.39 17.00 -9.12
CA LEU A 29 -10.35 16.82 -7.66
C LEU A 29 -11.43 15.84 -7.19
N TRP A 30 -12.67 16.03 -7.62
CA TRP A 30 -13.77 15.12 -7.28
C TRP A 30 -13.53 13.70 -7.80
N ALA A 31 -13.02 13.56 -9.02
CA ALA A 31 -12.67 12.26 -9.58
C ALA A 31 -11.57 11.57 -8.74
N THR A 32 -10.51 12.29 -8.33
CA THR A 32 -9.44 11.71 -7.49
C THR A 32 -9.90 11.25 -6.11
N VAL A 33 -10.97 11.82 -5.56
CA VAL A 33 -11.56 11.35 -4.29
C VAL A 33 -12.51 10.17 -4.53
N LEU A 34 -13.28 10.23 -5.60
CA LEU A 34 -14.26 9.19 -5.92
C LEU A 34 -13.60 7.86 -6.29
N THR A 35 -12.47 7.89 -7.00
CA THR A 35 -11.76 6.67 -7.42
C THR A 35 -11.35 5.78 -6.24
N PRO A 36 -10.62 6.26 -5.21
CA PRO A 36 -10.33 5.48 -4.02
C PRO A 36 -11.59 5.03 -3.28
N MET A 37 -12.58 5.91 -3.08
CA MET A 37 -13.79 5.58 -2.33
C MET A 37 -14.54 4.38 -2.94
N THR A 38 -14.77 4.42 -4.24
CA THR A 38 -15.46 3.33 -4.95
C THR A 38 -14.59 2.07 -4.98
N LYS A 39 -13.28 2.19 -5.21
CA LYS A 39 -12.35 1.05 -5.20
C LYS A 39 -12.33 0.34 -3.85
N TYR A 40 -12.27 1.10 -2.75
CA TYR A 40 -12.30 0.55 -1.39
C TYR A 40 -13.61 -0.20 -1.10
N ALA A 41 -14.76 0.40 -1.44
CA ALA A 41 -16.05 -0.25 -1.24
C ALA A 41 -16.15 -1.58 -2.01
N LEU A 42 -15.66 -1.60 -3.26
CA LEU A 42 -15.70 -2.77 -4.12
C LEU A 42 -14.75 -3.88 -3.66
N GLU A 43 -13.57 -3.55 -3.15
CA GLU A 43 -12.62 -4.53 -2.60
C GLU A 43 -13.04 -5.05 -1.22
N PHE A 44 -13.71 -4.23 -0.42
CA PHE A 44 -14.17 -4.63 0.91
C PHE A 44 -15.31 -5.67 0.84
N ALA A 45 -16.17 -5.61 -0.18
CA ALA A 45 -17.27 -6.56 -0.35
C ALA A 45 -16.81 -8.03 -0.43
N PRO A 46 -15.93 -8.45 -1.36
CA PRO A 46 -15.44 -9.82 -1.41
C PRO A 46 -14.52 -10.14 -0.22
N PHE A 47 -13.79 -9.17 0.32
CA PHE A 47 -12.97 -9.38 1.52
C PHE A 47 -13.84 -9.76 2.72
N ALA A 48 -14.94 -9.04 2.97
CA ALA A 48 -15.87 -9.32 4.06
C ALA A 48 -16.48 -10.72 3.93
N ILE A 49 -16.89 -11.13 2.72
CA ILE A 49 -17.43 -12.47 2.45
C ILE A 49 -16.38 -13.56 2.72
N GLN A 50 -15.14 -13.37 2.26
CA GLN A 50 -14.07 -14.35 2.47
C GLN A 50 -13.61 -14.44 3.93
N LEU A 51 -13.54 -13.32 4.63
CA LEU A 51 -13.23 -13.27 6.06
C LEU A 51 -14.31 -13.98 6.88
N GLU A 52 -15.56 -13.75 6.53
CA GLU A 52 -16.72 -14.41 7.13
C GLU A 52 -16.70 -15.92 6.90
N HIS A 53 -16.40 -16.36 5.67
CA HIS A 53 -16.35 -17.78 5.33
C HIS A 53 -15.13 -18.51 5.92
N ARG A 54 -13.96 -17.88 6.01
CA ARG A 54 -12.73 -18.53 6.49
C ARG A 54 -12.61 -18.52 8.01
N PHE A 55 -13.03 -17.44 8.66
CA PHE A 55 -12.78 -17.22 10.09
C PHE A 55 -14.03 -17.42 10.95
N LEU A 56 -15.22 -17.21 10.39
CA LEU A 56 -16.48 -17.13 11.15
C LEU A 56 -17.46 -18.26 10.82
N TYR A 57 -17.05 -19.24 10.01
CA TYR A 57 -17.87 -20.40 9.62
C TYR A 57 -18.36 -21.23 10.81
N SER A 58 -17.56 -21.31 11.88
CA SER A 58 -17.86 -22.12 13.06
C SER A 58 -18.28 -21.30 14.30
N MET A 59 -18.34 -19.97 14.20
CA MET A 59 -18.53 -19.09 15.36
C MET A 59 -19.97 -18.62 15.56
N LYS A 60 -20.40 -18.48 16.83
CA LYS A 60 -21.71 -17.93 17.20
C LYS A 60 -21.89 -16.49 16.68
N SER A 61 -23.14 -16.14 16.34
CA SER A 61 -23.55 -14.84 15.79
C SER A 61 -23.04 -13.63 16.59
N HIS A 62 -23.03 -13.70 17.92
CA HIS A 62 -22.55 -12.62 18.79
C HIS A 62 -21.03 -12.39 18.68
N THR A 63 -20.24 -13.47 18.69
CA THR A 63 -18.77 -13.42 18.56
C THR A 63 -18.36 -12.92 17.17
N LYS A 64 -19.11 -13.33 16.14
CA LYS A 64 -18.95 -12.90 14.75
C LYS A 64 -19.08 -11.38 14.58
N MET A 65 -20.09 -10.78 15.21
CA MET A 65 -20.33 -9.35 15.13
C MET A 65 -19.24 -8.54 15.86
N ILE A 66 -18.79 -9.03 17.01
CA ILE A 66 -17.68 -8.42 17.77
C ILE A 66 -16.38 -8.47 16.97
N ILE A 67 -15.98 -9.64 16.45
CA ILE A 67 -14.75 -9.79 15.67
C ILE A 67 -14.75 -8.87 14.45
N ARG A 68 -15.89 -8.79 13.72
CA ARG A 68 -16.00 -7.92 12.55
C ARG A 68 -15.86 -6.44 12.93
N GLY A 69 -16.49 -6.02 14.03
CA GLY A 69 -16.37 -4.66 14.57
C GLY A 69 -14.95 -4.34 15.05
N THR A 70 -14.31 -5.26 15.77
CA THR A 70 -12.94 -5.08 16.26
C THR A 70 -11.94 -4.98 15.12
N ILE A 71 -12.01 -5.85 14.10
CA ILE A 71 -11.12 -5.79 12.94
C ILE A 71 -11.29 -4.47 12.19
N GLY A 72 -12.53 -4.03 11.95
CA GLY A 72 -12.80 -2.76 11.28
C GLY A 72 -12.29 -1.56 12.09
N SER A 73 -12.53 -1.56 13.41
CA SER A 73 -12.08 -0.50 14.32
C SER A 73 -10.56 -0.41 14.41
N VAL A 74 -9.88 -1.54 14.58
CA VAL A 74 -8.41 -1.61 14.62
C VAL A 74 -7.82 -1.14 13.29
N LEU A 75 -8.39 -1.54 12.16
CA LEU A 75 -7.94 -1.11 10.84
C LEU A 75 -8.11 0.41 10.65
N LEU A 76 -9.27 0.96 11.02
CA LEU A 76 -9.52 2.40 10.96
C LEU A 76 -8.57 3.19 11.86
N LEU A 77 -8.32 2.69 13.06
CA LEU A 77 -7.39 3.31 14.01
C LEU A 77 -5.95 3.27 13.45
N LEU A 78 -5.55 2.17 12.82
CA LEU A 78 -4.24 2.04 12.18
C LEU A 78 -4.08 3.01 11.00
N ILE A 79 -5.12 3.14 10.15
CA ILE A 79 -5.14 4.13 9.04
C ILE A 79 -5.06 5.55 9.60
N LEU A 80 -5.79 5.85 10.68
CA LEU A 80 -5.77 7.16 11.32
C LEU A 80 -4.38 7.49 11.89
N VAL A 81 -3.75 6.55 12.58
CA VAL A 81 -2.37 6.72 13.10
C VAL A 81 -1.39 6.93 11.94
N LEU A 82 -1.52 6.17 10.84
CA LEU A 82 -0.68 6.35 9.65
C LEU A 82 -0.87 7.74 9.03
N ALA A 83 -2.13 8.18 8.90
CA ALA A 83 -2.48 9.48 8.34
C ALA A 83 -1.98 10.65 9.19
N LEU A 84 -2.02 10.51 10.52
CA LEU A 84 -1.50 11.51 11.46
C LEU A 84 0.04 11.50 11.55
N SER A 85 0.67 10.33 11.40
CA SER A 85 2.13 10.19 11.46
C SER A 85 2.82 10.60 10.16
N VAL A 86 2.15 10.51 9.01
CA VAL A 86 2.78 10.73 7.70
C VAL A 86 1.95 11.70 6.85
N PRO A 87 2.13 13.03 7.02
CA PRO A 87 1.42 14.03 6.20
C PRO A 87 1.88 14.03 4.73
N TYR A 88 2.89 13.23 4.36
CA TYR A 88 3.46 13.16 3.01
C TYR A 88 3.08 11.86 2.28
N PHE A 89 2.18 11.99 1.31
CA PHE A 89 1.70 10.89 0.44
C PHE A 89 2.82 10.09 -0.24
N GLN A 90 3.97 10.72 -0.50
CA GLN A 90 5.11 10.07 -1.18
C GLN A 90 5.74 8.96 -0.35
N TYR A 91 5.88 9.14 0.97
CA TYR A 91 6.51 8.11 1.80
C TYR A 91 5.58 6.91 2.01
N VAL A 92 4.28 7.15 2.13
CA VAL A 92 3.28 6.07 2.22
C VAL A 92 3.24 5.26 0.91
N LEU A 93 3.24 5.95 -0.24
CA LEU A 93 3.30 5.29 -1.55
C LEU A 93 4.63 4.55 -1.76
N GLY A 94 5.75 5.15 -1.37
CA GLY A 94 7.08 4.53 -1.46
C GLY A 94 7.18 3.27 -0.60
N LEU A 95 6.68 3.32 0.63
CA LEU A 95 6.64 2.17 1.54
C LEU A 95 5.72 1.06 1.02
N THR A 96 4.49 1.42 0.60
CA THR A 96 3.52 0.45 0.07
C THR A 96 4.03 -0.20 -1.22
N GLY A 97 4.60 0.59 -2.13
CA GLY A 97 5.21 0.10 -3.37
C GLY A 97 6.44 -0.75 -3.14
N SER A 98 7.31 -0.37 -2.20
CA SER A 98 8.55 -1.11 -1.94
C SER A 98 8.33 -2.40 -1.17
N LEU A 99 7.42 -2.43 -0.20
CA LEU A 99 7.25 -3.57 0.68
C LEU A 99 6.11 -4.49 0.21
N VAL A 100 4.90 -3.93 0.07
CA VAL A 100 3.68 -4.71 -0.20
C VAL A 100 3.64 -5.17 -1.65
N THR A 101 3.92 -4.28 -2.60
CA THR A 101 3.89 -4.64 -4.02
C THR A 101 5.00 -5.64 -4.37
N VAL A 102 6.22 -5.44 -3.86
CA VAL A 102 7.32 -6.40 -4.06
C VAL A 102 7.00 -7.77 -3.45
N ALA A 103 6.40 -7.81 -2.26
CA ALA A 103 5.97 -9.06 -1.65
C ALA A 103 4.90 -9.79 -2.48
N ILE A 104 3.87 -9.08 -2.98
CA ILE A 104 2.77 -9.69 -3.72
C ILE A 104 3.17 -10.10 -5.14
N ILE A 105 3.97 -9.30 -5.83
CA ILE A 105 4.28 -9.52 -7.26
C ILE A 105 5.51 -10.42 -7.46
N LEU A 106 6.53 -10.30 -6.61
CA LEU A 106 7.77 -11.08 -6.77
C LEU A 106 7.82 -12.27 -5.81
N ILE A 107 7.59 -12.04 -4.52
CA ILE A 107 7.83 -13.09 -3.51
C ILE A 107 6.71 -14.14 -3.53
N LEU A 108 5.45 -13.70 -3.51
CA LEU A 108 4.29 -14.57 -3.39
C LEU A 108 4.15 -15.60 -4.54
N PRO A 109 4.17 -15.23 -5.83
CA PRO A 109 4.08 -16.21 -6.92
C PRO A 109 5.29 -17.14 -6.96
N SER A 110 6.51 -16.66 -6.67
CA SER A 110 7.70 -17.50 -6.61
C SER A 110 7.63 -18.53 -5.48
N VAL A 111 7.16 -18.14 -4.29
CA VAL A 111 6.97 -19.07 -3.17
C VAL A 111 5.88 -20.10 -3.48
N PHE A 112 4.75 -19.68 -4.07
CA PHE A 112 3.69 -20.61 -4.47
C PHE A 112 4.15 -21.58 -5.56
N TYR A 113 4.91 -21.10 -6.55
CA TYR A 113 5.46 -21.92 -7.62
C TYR A 113 6.40 -23.00 -7.06
N ILE A 114 7.33 -22.62 -6.18
CA ILE A 114 8.23 -23.55 -5.50
C ILE A 114 7.44 -24.58 -4.67
N LYS A 115 6.43 -24.14 -3.92
CA LYS A 115 5.64 -25.01 -3.03
C LYS A 115 4.79 -26.03 -3.81
N ILE A 116 4.23 -25.66 -4.96
CA ILE A 116 3.37 -26.54 -5.76
C ILE A 116 4.19 -27.51 -6.61
N PHE A 117 5.32 -27.08 -7.18
CA PHE A 117 6.11 -27.89 -8.12
C PHE A 117 7.41 -28.43 -7.52
N TRP A 118 7.51 -28.50 -6.19
CA TRP A 118 8.74 -28.87 -5.46
C TRP A 118 9.44 -30.11 -6.03
N GLU A 119 8.68 -31.17 -6.34
CA GLU A 119 9.23 -32.44 -6.83
C GLU A 119 9.56 -32.45 -8.33
N LYS A 120 9.04 -31.49 -9.10
CA LYS A 120 9.20 -31.43 -10.57
C LYS A 120 10.09 -30.28 -11.04
N ILE A 121 10.63 -29.49 -10.11
CA ILE A 121 11.37 -28.27 -10.43
C ILE A 121 12.79 -28.60 -10.90
N SER A 122 13.15 -28.05 -12.06
CA SER A 122 14.51 -28.06 -12.57
C SER A 122 15.39 -27.11 -11.76
N ARG A 123 16.61 -27.54 -11.40
CA ARG A 123 17.58 -26.75 -10.61
C ARG A 123 17.79 -25.29 -11.08
N PRO A 124 17.91 -24.98 -12.40
CA PRO A 124 18.00 -23.59 -12.85
C PRO A 124 16.75 -22.74 -12.54
N ILE A 125 15.55 -23.32 -12.62
CA ILE A 125 14.29 -22.62 -12.34
C ILE A 125 14.16 -22.36 -10.84
N LEU A 126 14.62 -23.30 -9.99
CA LEU A 126 14.71 -23.09 -8.55
C LEU A 126 15.65 -21.94 -8.21
N ALA A 127 16.84 -21.93 -8.81
CA ALA A 127 17.84 -20.89 -8.59
C ALA A 127 17.30 -19.50 -8.97
N LEU A 128 16.59 -19.40 -10.10
CA LEU A 128 15.97 -18.14 -10.55
C LEU A 128 14.89 -17.65 -9.60
N ASN A 129 14.01 -18.53 -9.11
CA ASN A 129 12.97 -18.14 -8.13
C ASN A 129 13.57 -17.72 -6.78
N VAL A 130 14.59 -18.43 -6.29
CA VAL A 130 15.30 -18.04 -5.05
C VAL A 130 16.00 -16.69 -5.23
N PHE A 131 16.60 -16.45 -6.40
CA PHE A 131 17.21 -15.17 -6.74
C PHE A 131 16.19 -14.02 -6.77
N LEU A 132 15.01 -14.22 -7.38
CA LEU A 132 13.93 -13.23 -7.38
C LEU A 132 13.43 -12.91 -5.96
N ILE A 133 13.31 -13.92 -5.10
CA ILE A 133 12.93 -13.74 -3.69
C ILE A 133 14.01 -12.93 -2.96
N ALA A 134 15.29 -13.25 -3.16
CA ALA A 134 16.40 -12.54 -2.53
C ALA A 134 16.48 -11.07 -2.98
N ILE A 135 16.35 -10.81 -4.28
CA ILE A 135 16.31 -9.44 -4.82
C ILE A 135 15.09 -8.69 -4.31
N GLY A 136 13.90 -9.31 -4.34
CA GLY A 136 12.67 -8.69 -3.81
C GLY A 136 12.82 -8.32 -2.34
N PHE A 137 13.43 -9.20 -1.53
CA PHE A 137 13.71 -8.91 -0.14
C PHE A 137 14.69 -7.73 0.03
N LEU A 138 15.80 -7.72 -0.71
CA LEU A 138 16.78 -6.63 -0.67
C LEU A 138 16.17 -5.28 -1.09
N LEU A 139 15.38 -5.25 -2.16
CA LEU A 139 14.67 -4.07 -2.61
C LEU A 139 13.63 -3.60 -1.59
N GLY A 140 12.87 -4.53 -1.00
CA GLY A 140 11.90 -4.22 0.06
C GLY A 140 12.55 -3.62 1.31
N VAL A 141 13.65 -4.21 1.78
CA VAL A 141 14.38 -3.73 2.96
C VAL A 141 15.04 -2.39 2.68
N SER A 142 15.78 -2.26 1.57
CA SER A 142 16.45 -1.01 1.21
C SER A 142 15.47 0.15 0.99
N GLY A 143 14.34 -0.10 0.32
CA GLY A 143 13.30 0.91 0.12
C GLY A 143 12.54 1.27 1.40
N THR A 144 12.34 0.32 2.31
CA THR A 144 11.77 0.59 3.64
C THR A 144 12.71 1.44 4.50
N ILE A 145 14.00 1.10 4.55
CA ILE A 145 15.02 1.87 5.32
C ILE A 145 15.15 3.28 4.74
N SER A 146 15.20 3.42 3.42
CA SER A 146 15.29 4.74 2.77
C SER A 146 14.06 5.59 3.06
N SER A 147 12.86 5.02 2.96
CA SER A 147 11.62 5.73 3.29
C SER A 147 11.55 6.12 4.76
N LEU A 148 12.01 5.26 5.67
CA LEU A 148 12.03 5.53 7.11
C LEU A 148 13.04 6.63 7.47
N LYS A 149 14.24 6.61 6.86
CA LYS A 149 15.25 7.66 7.06
C LYS A 149 14.72 9.02 6.62
N LEU A 150 14.11 9.09 5.44
CA LEU A 150 13.51 10.32 4.93
C LEU A 150 12.34 10.80 5.81
N LEU A 151 11.60 9.87 6.41
CA LEU A 151 10.53 10.19 7.36
C LEU A 151 11.09 10.81 8.65
N VAL A 152 12.09 10.18 9.26
CA VAL A 152 12.72 10.67 10.50
C VAL A 152 13.39 12.04 10.28
N GLU A 153 14.12 12.19 9.18
CA GLU A 153 14.76 13.46 8.81
C GLU A 153 13.72 14.58 8.59
N SER A 154 12.55 14.23 8.02
CA SER A 154 11.46 15.20 7.85
C SER A 154 10.84 15.65 9.18
N PHE A 155 10.76 14.76 10.17
CA PHE A 155 10.29 15.10 11.53
C PHE A 155 11.27 16.01 12.28
N GLU A 156 12.57 15.74 12.21
CA GLU A 156 13.58 16.58 12.88
C GLU A 156 13.59 18.01 12.31
N ARG A 157 13.46 18.14 10.97
CA ARG A 157 13.44 19.45 10.30
C ARG A 157 12.27 20.33 10.77
N ILE A 158 11.13 19.73 11.07
CA ILE A 158 9.94 20.43 11.60
C ILE A 158 10.20 20.92 13.03
N HIS A 159 10.91 20.15 13.85
CA HIS A 159 11.18 20.51 15.24
C HIS A 159 12.28 21.58 15.38
N THR A 160 13.22 21.66 14.45
CA THR A 160 14.25 22.72 14.42
C THR A 160 13.75 24.05 13.83
N ALA A 161 12.57 24.07 13.20
CA ALA A 161 12.01 25.26 12.56
C ALA A 161 10.95 26.00 13.41
N SER A 162 10.64 25.49 14.62
CA SER A 162 9.80 26.15 15.63
C SER A 162 10.64 26.76 16.75
#